data_AF-A0A810NJ04-F1
#
_entry.id   AF-A0A810NJ04-F1
#
_cell.length_a   1.000
_cell.length_b   1.000
_cell.length_c   1.000
_cell.angle_alpha   90.00
_cell.angle_beta   90.00
_cell.angle_gamma   90.00
#
_symmetry.space_group_name_H-M   'P 1'
#
loop_
_entity.id
_entity.type
_entity.pdbx_description
1 polymer ?
#
loop_
_entity_poly.entity_id
_entity_poly.type
_entity_poly.pdbx_seq_one_letter_code
_entity_poly.pdbx_strand_id
1 'polypeptide(L)'
;MSGVPIADHALLSDCHTAALVTRDGSVDWLCCPRFDSPSVFGRLLDDDAGHWSIAPVGPYTATRRYLDQTLVLETTFHTPDGTLALTDALALGHNGEKHGHDLGRGVPHLMIRGVNCRGGEVPVRLSYHPRPEYGLLRPLLSPLEGGLTARGGAERLTLSSPVPLSYLNCDADAEFTLRVGDELWFALQRSTLQQEAPRVWSQEEIANWLAVTVDAWRVWSKLHQNYDGPWHELVGHSGRVLQGLTFKPSGAIIAAPTTSLPEEIGGVRNWDYRYSWVRDASFTLKALWVAACPDEAADFFAYMTTAAAGAIGPDTPLQIMFGVGGEHDLSERTLPHLRGWRDSAPVRVGNGAWNQQQIDVYGELLSAAHRLEEKLTGIDADTRRFLVALADAAVVRCDEPDHGIWEIRGQPQHFVYSKLMCWVALDRAIALAGVLQAEDRVPGWAAARAEVRERILREGWSEQAGAYTQSFGSTALDASCLMMAIVGFLPADEPRMLATIEAIADRLTDDRGLVYRYRTESGVDGLAGGEGTFLLCTFWLAEALALAGRVNRAAEVFERAAAYANDIGLLSEEIDPATGEMLGNFPQAFSHIGLINAAWAVSQARHRAAL
;
A
#
# COMPACT_ATOMS: atom_id res chain seq x y z
N MET A 1 -12.33 13.57 -18.71
CA MET A 1 -12.48 13.23 -17.29
C MET A 1 -11.99 11.81 -17.13
N SER A 2 -11.09 11.56 -16.16
CA SER A 2 -10.60 10.21 -15.90
C SER A 2 -11.75 9.40 -15.31
N GLY A 3 -12.36 8.57 -16.15
CA GLY A 3 -13.53 7.75 -15.82
C GLY A 3 -13.22 6.27 -15.67
N VAL A 4 -11.97 5.88 -15.96
CA VAL A 4 -11.50 4.49 -15.87
C VAL A 4 -11.68 4.02 -14.43
N PRO A 5 -12.42 2.92 -14.18
CA PRO A 5 -12.55 2.36 -12.84
C PRO A 5 -11.19 2.11 -12.18
N ILE A 6 -11.08 2.36 -10.88
CA ILE A 6 -9.84 2.10 -10.12
C ILE A 6 -9.41 0.64 -10.31
N ALA A 7 -10.36 -0.30 -10.25
CA ALA A 7 -10.14 -1.74 -10.45
C ALA A 7 -9.54 -2.12 -11.82
N ASP A 8 -9.67 -1.26 -12.84
CA ASP A 8 -9.12 -1.53 -14.18
C ASP A 8 -7.63 -1.18 -14.29
N HIS A 9 -6.97 -0.81 -13.19
CA HIS A 9 -5.53 -0.58 -13.12
C HIS A 9 -4.75 -1.80 -12.62
N ALA A 10 -3.52 -1.93 -13.12
CA ALA A 10 -2.52 -2.90 -12.72
C ALA A 10 -1.29 -2.21 -12.15
N LEU A 11 -0.63 -2.84 -11.18
CA LEU A 11 0.56 -2.30 -10.52
C LEU A 11 1.82 -2.83 -11.19
N LEU A 12 2.73 -1.93 -11.52
CA LEU A 12 4.14 -2.25 -11.77
C LEU A 12 4.98 -1.62 -10.66
N SER A 13 6.08 -2.26 -10.26
CA SER A 13 7.02 -1.70 -9.30
C SER A 13 8.45 -2.16 -9.56
N ASP A 14 9.40 -1.25 -9.36
CA ASP A 14 10.84 -1.53 -9.24
C ASP A 14 11.34 -1.40 -7.78
N CYS A 15 10.43 -1.32 -6.81
CA CYS A 15 10.70 -1.02 -5.40
C CYS A 15 11.37 0.35 -5.16
N HIS A 16 11.40 1.23 -6.16
CA HIS A 16 11.72 2.64 -6.01
C HIS A 16 10.50 3.52 -6.31
N THR A 17 9.76 3.12 -7.34
CA THR A 17 8.51 3.74 -7.74
C THR A 17 7.50 2.71 -8.27
N ALA A 18 6.31 3.18 -8.59
CA ALA A 18 5.24 2.40 -9.18
C ALA A 18 4.60 3.12 -10.38
N ALA A 19 4.09 2.31 -11.30
CA ALA A 19 3.25 2.74 -12.40
C ALA A 19 1.90 2.03 -12.35
N LEU A 20 0.82 2.71 -12.75
CA LEU A 20 -0.49 2.10 -12.94
C LEU A 20 -0.85 2.00 -14.42
N VAL A 21 -1.15 0.77 -14.86
CA VAL A 21 -1.48 0.45 -16.25
C VAL A 21 -2.93 0.02 -16.37
N THR A 22 -3.69 0.69 -17.23
CA THR A 22 -5.11 0.37 -17.49
C THR A 22 -5.26 -0.90 -18.34
N ARG A 23 -6.46 -1.48 -18.34
CA ARG A 23 -6.81 -2.60 -19.23
C ARG A 23 -6.68 -2.26 -20.73
N ASP A 24 -6.72 -0.97 -21.07
CA ASP A 24 -6.54 -0.46 -22.44
C ASP A 24 -5.07 -0.22 -22.81
N GLY A 25 -4.11 -0.67 -21.99
CA GLY A 25 -2.69 -0.50 -22.27
C GLY A 25 -2.21 0.94 -22.15
N SER A 26 -2.83 1.75 -21.29
CA SER A 26 -2.38 3.10 -20.97
C SER A 26 -1.73 3.15 -19.58
N VAL A 27 -0.55 3.75 -19.51
CA VAL A 27 0.13 4.10 -18.25
C VAL A 27 -0.40 5.45 -17.81
N ASP A 28 -1.34 5.43 -16.87
CA ASP A 28 -2.08 6.62 -16.44
C ASP A 28 -1.48 7.26 -15.18
N TRP A 29 -0.64 6.52 -14.46
CA TRP A 29 0.07 6.99 -13.30
C TRP A 29 1.53 6.53 -13.34
N LEU A 30 2.45 7.46 -13.15
CA LEU A 30 3.86 7.18 -12.89
C LEU A 30 4.48 8.36 -12.14
N CYS A 31 4.99 8.06 -10.95
CA CYS A 31 5.89 8.96 -10.23
C CYS A 31 7.33 8.51 -10.50
N CYS A 32 8.30 9.42 -10.56
CA CYS A 32 9.69 9.02 -10.66
C CYS A 32 10.61 10.12 -10.11
N PRO A 33 11.75 9.76 -9.49
CA PRO A 33 12.28 8.40 -9.36
C PRO A 33 11.74 7.64 -8.15
N ARG A 34 10.99 8.29 -7.26
CA ARG A 34 10.45 7.71 -6.02
C ARG A 34 8.92 7.69 -6.03
N PHE A 35 8.32 6.83 -5.21
CA PHE A 35 6.87 6.81 -4.96
C PHE A 35 6.29 8.19 -4.63
N ASP A 36 6.94 8.94 -3.75
CA ASP A 36 6.52 10.28 -3.29
C ASP A 36 6.95 11.43 -4.22
N SER A 37 7.57 11.14 -5.36
CA SER A 37 7.94 12.17 -6.35
C SER A 37 6.70 12.73 -7.08
N PRO A 38 6.78 13.94 -7.66
CA PRO A 38 5.75 14.43 -8.56
C PRO A 38 5.52 13.48 -9.74
N SER A 39 4.26 13.33 -10.15
CA SER A 39 3.94 12.46 -11.27
C SER A 39 4.40 13.05 -12.61
N VAL A 40 4.83 12.18 -13.52
CA VAL A 40 5.10 12.49 -14.94
C VAL A 40 3.97 12.03 -15.85
N PHE A 41 3.18 11.07 -15.38
CA PHE A 41 1.87 10.70 -15.88
C PHE A 41 0.87 10.75 -14.72
N GLY A 42 -0.19 11.53 -14.90
CA GLY A 42 -1.21 11.80 -13.90
C GLY A 42 -2.63 11.68 -14.44
N ARG A 43 -2.82 11.02 -15.60
CA ARG A 43 -4.14 10.77 -16.21
C ARG A 43 -5.14 10.11 -15.26
N LEU A 44 -4.66 9.39 -14.24
CA LEU A 44 -5.50 8.91 -13.15
C LEU A 44 -6.34 10.01 -12.48
N LEU A 45 -5.79 11.23 -12.34
CA LEU A 45 -6.42 12.36 -11.65
C LEU A 45 -7.04 13.39 -12.60
N ASP A 46 -6.54 13.48 -13.84
CA ASP A 46 -7.08 14.38 -14.87
C ASP A 46 -6.59 13.95 -16.27
N ASP A 47 -7.48 13.88 -17.27
CA ASP A 47 -7.12 13.40 -18.63
C ASP A 47 -5.94 14.15 -19.26
N ASP A 48 -5.80 15.44 -18.92
CA ASP A 48 -4.77 16.33 -19.43
C ASP A 48 -3.46 16.26 -18.64
N ALA A 49 -3.42 15.52 -17.53
CA ALA A 49 -2.25 15.33 -16.67
C ALA A 49 -1.32 14.20 -17.16
N GLY A 50 -1.52 13.71 -18.39
CA GLY A 50 -0.51 12.97 -19.16
C GLY A 50 -0.50 11.47 -18.94
N HIS A 51 -0.03 10.75 -19.95
CA HIS A 51 -0.06 9.29 -20.04
C HIS A 51 0.92 8.78 -21.09
N TRP A 52 1.08 7.46 -21.12
CA TRP A 52 1.70 6.74 -22.23
C TRP A 52 0.87 5.50 -22.59
N SER A 53 0.27 5.45 -23.78
CA SER A 53 -0.56 4.33 -24.23
C SER A 53 0.01 3.61 -25.45
N ILE A 54 -0.20 2.30 -25.50
CA ILE A 54 0.03 1.44 -26.66
C ILE A 54 -1.14 0.46 -26.74
N ALA A 55 -1.94 0.52 -27.80
CA ALA A 55 -3.14 -0.30 -27.95
C ALA A 55 -3.47 -0.54 -29.43
N PRO A 56 -4.27 -1.58 -29.77
CA PRO A 56 -4.79 -1.73 -31.12
C PRO A 56 -5.67 -0.56 -31.57
N VAL A 57 -5.67 -0.28 -32.87
CA VAL A 57 -6.64 0.63 -33.49
C VAL A 57 -7.95 -0.10 -33.72
N GLY A 58 -9.07 0.50 -33.29
CA GLY A 58 -10.41 -0.06 -33.50
C GLY A 58 -10.90 -0.88 -32.30
N PRO A 59 -11.99 -1.65 -32.46
CA PRO A 59 -12.59 -2.41 -31.37
C PRO A 59 -11.74 -3.63 -30.99
N TYR A 60 -11.61 -3.87 -29.68
CA TYR A 60 -10.94 -5.04 -29.13
C TYR A 60 -11.56 -5.45 -27.80
N THR A 61 -11.25 -6.67 -27.35
CA THR A 61 -11.37 -7.07 -25.95
C THR A 61 -9.98 -7.33 -25.38
N ALA A 62 -9.82 -7.20 -24.07
CA ALA A 62 -8.52 -7.37 -23.42
C ALA A 62 -8.62 -8.36 -22.24
N THR A 63 -7.60 -9.19 -22.11
CA THR A 63 -7.37 -10.04 -20.93
C THR A 63 -6.00 -9.72 -20.34
N ARG A 64 -5.85 -9.88 -19.03
CA ARG A 64 -4.61 -9.52 -18.32
C ARG A 64 -4.14 -10.65 -17.43
N ARG A 65 -2.83 -10.71 -17.24
CA ARG A 65 -2.20 -11.52 -16.21
C ARG A 65 -0.84 -10.93 -15.87
N TYR A 66 -0.39 -11.15 -14.65
CA TYR A 66 1.05 -11.06 -14.40
C TYR A 66 1.74 -12.29 -14.98
N LEU A 67 2.96 -12.13 -15.49
CA LEU A 67 3.82 -13.27 -15.78
C LEU A 67 4.06 -14.04 -14.47
N ASP A 68 4.11 -15.36 -14.58
CA ASP A 68 4.12 -16.26 -13.42
C ASP A 68 5.16 -15.84 -12.37
N GLN A 69 4.68 -15.63 -11.15
CA GLN A 69 5.42 -15.18 -9.97
C GLN A 69 6.15 -13.84 -10.13
N THR A 70 5.56 -12.87 -10.83
CA THR A 70 6.13 -11.53 -11.03
C THR A 70 5.12 -10.39 -10.85
N LEU A 71 5.61 -9.14 -10.89
CA LEU A 71 4.81 -7.93 -11.18
C LEU A 71 5.10 -7.39 -12.59
N VAL A 72 5.35 -8.28 -13.56
CA VAL A 72 5.43 -7.96 -14.99
C VAL A 72 4.08 -8.25 -15.62
N LEU A 73 3.43 -7.23 -16.17
CA LEU A 73 2.07 -7.34 -16.70
C LEU A 73 2.10 -7.78 -18.16
N GLU A 74 1.23 -8.72 -18.53
CA GLU A 74 0.88 -9.02 -19.92
C GLU A 74 -0.61 -8.70 -20.14
N THR A 75 -0.89 -7.78 -21.06
CA THR A 75 -2.24 -7.49 -21.57
C THR A 75 -2.37 -8.07 -22.97
N THR A 76 -3.27 -9.02 -23.17
CA THR A 76 -3.57 -9.61 -24.48
C THR A 76 -4.84 -9.00 -25.04
N PHE A 77 -4.71 -8.30 -26.16
CA PHE A 77 -5.81 -7.74 -26.93
C PHE A 77 -6.25 -8.70 -28.04
N HIS A 78 -7.56 -8.91 -28.15
CA HIS A 78 -8.19 -9.66 -29.23
C HIS A 78 -8.96 -8.69 -30.13
N THR A 79 -8.51 -8.56 -31.38
CA THR A 79 -9.17 -7.75 -32.42
C THR A 79 -9.86 -8.68 -33.42
N PRO A 80 -10.72 -8.15 -34.32
CA PRO A 80 -11.28 -8.95 -35.41
C PRO A 80 -10.22 -9.58 -36.34
N ASP A 81 -9.08 -8.91 -36.49
CA ASP A 81 -8.06 -9.23 -37.49
C ASP A 81 -6.79 -9.85 -36.89
N GLY A 82 -6.68 -9.97 -35.56
CA GLY A 82 -5.49 -10.50 -34.92
C GLY A 82 -5.49 -10.51 -33.39
N THR A 83 -4.34 -10.81 -32.82
CA THR A 83 -4.10 -10.83 -31.36
C THR A 83 -2.76 -10.20 -31.06
N LEU A 84 -2.77 -9.19 -30.18
CA LEU A 84 -1.61 -8.42 -29.75
C LEU A 84 -1.37 -8.65 -28.27
N ALA A 85 -0.16 -9.02 -27.88
CA ALA A 85 0.26 -9.04 -26.49
C ALA A 85 1.12 -7.81 -26.21
N LEU A 86 0.78 -7.07 -25.16
CA LEU A 86 1.54 -5.96 -24.60
C LEU A 86 2.12 -6.40 -23.25
N THR A 87 3.42 -6.32 -23.10
CA THR A 87 4.13 -6.61 -21.85
C THR A 87 4.66 -5.32 -21.23
N ASP A 88 4.29 -5.02 -20.00
CA ASP A 88 4.72 -3.83 -19.27
C ASP A 88 5.51 -4.19 -18.01
N ALA A 89 6.61 -3.49 -17.76
CA ALA A 89 7.43 -3.68 -16.55
C ALA A 89 8.14 -2.39 -16.12
N LEU A 90 8.35 -2.22 -14.82
CA LEU A 90 9.42 -1.37 -14.30
C LEU A 90 10.66 -2.24 -14.09
N ALA A 91 11.77 -1.86 -14.72
CA ALA A 91 12.94 -2.70 -14.77
C ALA A 91 13.64 -2.81 -13.41
N LEU A 92 14.01 -4.02 -13.05
CA LEU A 92 14.79 -4.32 -11.85
C LEU A 92 16.27 -4.56 -12.19
N GLY A 93 17.14 -4.32 -11.20
CA GLY A 93 18.55 -4.70 -11.28
C GLY A 93 18.76 -6.22 -11.23
N HIS A 94 19.93 -6.68 -11.66
CA HIS A 94 20.26 -8.09 -11.64
C HIS A 94 20.55 -8.59 -10.22
N ASN A 95 19.71 -9.50 -9.74
CA ASN A 95 19.82 -10.11 -8.43
C ASN A 95 20.01 -11.62 -8.62
N GLY A 96 21.27 -12.07 -8.72
CA GLY A 96 21.55 -13.50 -8.80
C GLY A 96 21.01 -14.26 -7.56
N GLU A 97 20.90 -15.59 -7.63
CA GLU A 97 20.21 -16.41 -6.61
C GLU A 97 20.65 -16.17 -5.14
N LYS A 98 21.91 -15.76 -4.92
CA LYS A 98 22.45 -15.44 -3.59
C LYS A 98 22.00 -14.10 -3.00
N HIS A 99 21.32 -13.27 -3.79
CA HIS A 99 20.86 -11.92 -3.44
C HIS A 99 19.36 -11.76 -3.67
N GLY A 100 18.58 -12.84 -3.58
CA GLY A 100 17.15 -12.78 -3.83
C GLY A 100 16.34 -11.92 -2.84
N HIS A 101 16.94 -11.51 -1.71
CA HIS A 101 16.40 -10.52 -0.76
C HIS A 101 16.69 -9.06 -1.18
N ASP A 102 17.53 -8.84 -2.19
CA ASP A 102 17.95 -7.50 -2.64
C ASP A 102 17.08 -6.96 -3.79
N LEU A 103 15.82 -7.39 -3.90
CA LEU A 103 14.89 -6.89 -4.91
C LEU A 103 14.81 -5.35 -4.86
N GLY A 104 14.95 -4.70 -6.02
CA GLY A 104 15.02 -3.24 -6.12
C GLY A 104 16.43 -2.66 -6.02
N ARG A 105 17.47 -3.46 -5.78
CA ARG A 105 18.86 -2.96 -5.83
C ARG A 105 19.32 -2.74 -7.27
N GLY A 106 19.98 -1.62 -7.53
CA GLY A 106 20.59 -1.34 -8.84
C GLY A 106 19.57 -1.11 -9.96
N VAL A 107 18.39 -0.57 -9.63
CA VAL A 107 17.36 -0.25 -10.62
C VAL A 107 17.88 0.78 -11.65
N PRO A 108 17.59 0.58 -12.94
CA PRO A 108 18.00 1.52 -13.99
C PRO A 108 17.02 2.70 -14.17
N HIS A 109 15.93 2.74 -13.40
CA HIS A 109 14.80 3.69 -13.56
C HIS A 109 14.26 3.70 -14.99
N LEU A 110 13.95 2.49 -15.49
CA LEU A 110 13.55 2.22 -16.86
C LEU A 110 12.17 1.56 -16.86
N MET A 111 11.20 2.21 -17.49
CA MET A 111 9.93 1.57 -17.81
C MET A 111 10.05 0.87 -19.17
N ILE A 112 9.68 -0.40 -19.24
CA ILE A 112 9.76 -1.24 -20.43
C ILE A 112 8.35 -1.58 -20.91
N ARG A 113 8.15 -1.49 -22.22
CA ARG A 113 6.91 -1.90 -22.87
C ARG A 113 7.22 -2.67 -24.14
N GLY A 114 6.68 -3.87 -24.30
CA GLY A 114 6.89 -4.71 -25.48
C GLY A 114 5.58 -5.08 -26.14
N VAL A 115 5.51 -5.00 -27.46
CA VAL A 115 4.37 -5.48 -28.23
C VAL A 115 4.78 -6.66 -29.10
N ASN A 116 4.01 -7.73 -29.02
CA ASN A 116 4.19 -8.95 -29.80
C ASN A 116 2.87 -9.31 -30.50
N CYS A 117 2.89 -9.42 -31.83
CA CYS A 117 1.73 -9.87 -32.58
C CYS A 117 1.71 -11.41 -32.64
N ARG A 118 0.76 -12.02 -31.94
CA ARG A 118 0.62 -13.48 -31.81
C ARG A 118 -0.22 -14.09 -32.93
N GLY A 119 -1.04 -13.30 -33.59
CA GLY A 119 -1.97 -13.76 -34.61
C GLY A 119 -2.43 -12.63 -35.52
N GLY A 120 -2.56 -12.91 -36.82
CA GLY A 120 -3.10 -11.97 -37.80
C GLY A 120 -2.25 -10.72 -38.06
N GLU A 121 -2.93 -9.62 -38.38
CA GLU A 121 -2.33 -8.30 -38.63
C GLU A 121 -3.07 -7.28 -37.76
N VAL A 122 -2.33 -6.54 -36.92
CA VAL A 122 -2.91 -5.63 -35.94
C VAL A 122 -2.36 -4.21 -36.15
N PRO A 123 -3.21 -3.24 -36.53
CA PRO A 123 -2.83 -1.84 -36.47
C PRO A 123 -2.76 -1.40 -35.00
N VAL A 124 -1.70 -0.69 -34.64
CA VAL A 124 -1.38 -0.26 -33.26
C VAL A 124 -1.21 1.24 -33.24
N ARG A 125 -1.77 1.89 -32.22
CA ARG A 125 -1.55 3.30 -31.89
C ARG A 125 -0.70 3.40 -30.63
N LEU A 126 0.26 4.31 -30.65
CA LEU A 126 1.04 4.74 -29.51
C LEU A 126 0.81 6.24 -29.29
N SER A 127 0.51 6.63 -28.06
CA SER A 127 0.44 8.04 -27.64
C SER A 127 1.32 8.26 -26.42
N TYR A 128 2.28 9.18 -26.52
CA TYR A 128 3.22 9.56 -25.46
C TYR A 128 3.06 11.05 -25.14
N HIS A 129 2.32 11.34 -24.07
CA HIS A 129 1.95 12.70 -23.67
C HIS A 129 2.45 12.96 -22.24
N PRO A 130 3.76 13.18 -22.04
CA PRO A 130 4.34 13.44 -20.73
C PRO A 130 3.89 14.77 -20.15
N ARG A 131 3.65 14.80 -18.83
CA ARG A 131 3.12 15.95 -18.09
C ARG A 131 3.72 16.00 -16.68
N PRO A 132 5.00 16.41 -16.54
CA PRO A 132 5.69 16.49 -15.27
C PRO A 132 4.97 17.40 -14.25
N GLU A 133 5.29 17.18 -12.97
CA GLU A 133 4.78 17.96 -11.85
C GLU A 133 3.25 17.93 -11.75
N TYR A 134 2.67 16.74 -11.85
CA TYR A 134 1.21 16.53 -11.83
C TYR A 134 0.49 17.35 -12.90
N GLY A 135 1.06 17.39 -14.11
CA GLY A 135 0.53 18.13 -15.25
C GLY A 135 0.60 19.65 -15.17
N LEU A 136 1.37 20.22 -14.24
CA LEU A 136 1.68 21.64 -14.26
C LEU A 136 2.52 22.05 -15.47
N LEU A 137 3.36 21.15 -15.98
CA LEU A 137 4.31 21.46 -17.05
C LEU A 137 3.98 20.73 -18.35
N ARG A 138 4.07 21.47 -19.46
CA ARG A 138 4.15 20.93 -20.82
C ARG A 138 5.62 20.86 -21.23
N PRO A 139 6.24 19.67 -21.33
CA PRO A 139 7.67 19.56 -21.57
C PRO A 139 8.02 19.90 -23.02
N LEU A 140 9.28 20.28 -23.24
CA LEU A 140 9.87 20.44 -24.57
C LEU A 140 10.27 19.07 -25.11
N LEU A 141 9.68 18.67 -26.24
CA LEU A 141 10.09 17.48 -26.97
C LEU A 141 11.24 17.80 -27.94
N SER A 142 12.21 16.90 -28.03
CA SER A 142 13.33 17.01 -28.96
C SER A 142 13.64 15.63 -29.56
N PRO A 143 13.83 15.52 -30.88
CA PRO A 143 14.10 14.25 -31.51
C PRO A 143 15.50 13.75 -31.16
N LEU A 144 15.62 12.44 -31.01
CA LEU A 144 16.88 11.70 -30.93
C LEU A 144 16.85 10.56 -31.95
N GLU A 145 18.01 10.11 -32.40
CA GLU A 145 18.08 8.91 -33.22
C GLU A 145 17.55 7.71 -32.42
N GLY A 146 16.46 7.10 -32.91
CA GLY A 146 15.77 6.01 -32.23
C GLY A 146 14.87 6.43 -31.06
N GLY A 147 14.49 7.71 -30.93
CA GLY A 147 13.63 8.13 -29.82
C GLY A 147 13.28 9.61 -29.72
N LEU A 148 12.77 10.00 -28.57
CA LEU A 148 12.48 11.40 -28.20
C LEU A 148 13.00 11.68 -26.78
N THR A 149 13.44 12.92 -26.54
CA THR A 149 13.62 13.44 -25.19
C THR A 149 12.53 14.44 -24.85
N ALA A 150 11.94 14.31 -23.66
CA ALA A 150 11.09 15.32 -23.04
C ALA A 150 11.85 16.00 -21.89
N ARG A 151 11.83 17.34 -21.85
CA ARG A 151 12.44 18.14 -20.78
C ARG A 151 11.43 19.12 -20.18
N GLY A 152 11.23 19.06 -18.87
CA GLY A 152 10.35 19.98 -18.15
C GLY A 152 10.55 19.89 -16.63
N GLY A 153 10.72 21.04 -15.98
CA GLY A 153 10.97 21.10 -14.54
C GLY A 153 12.30 20.44 -14.17
N ALA A 154 12.27 19.60 -13.13
CA ALA A 154 13.42 18.80 -12.70
C ALA A 154 13.66 17.53 -13.55
N GLU A 155 12.77 17.24 -14.50
CA GLU A 155 12.70 15.95 -15.18
C GLU A 155 13.23 15.99 -16.62
N ARG A 156 14.02 14.97 -16.96
CA ARG A 156 14.39 14.62 -18.34
C ARG A 156 14.00 13.18 -18.59
N LEU A 157 13.14 12.96 -19.57
CA LEU A 157 12.67 11.63 -19.96
C LEU A 157 13.19 11.31 -21.37
N THR A 158 13.80 10.15 -21.57
CA THR A 158 14.16 9.64 -22.90
C THR A 158 13.30 8.44 -23.23
N LEU A 159 12.47 8.57 -24.27
CA LEU A 159 11.69 7.51 -24.87
C LEU A 159 12.51 6.87 -25.99
N SER A 160 12.86 5.60 -25.84
CA SER A 160 13.42 4.74 -26.89
C SER A 160 12.29 4.10 -27.68
N SER A 161 12.30 4.27 -28.99
CA SER A 161 11.24 3.80 -29.88
C SER A 161 11.82 3.27 -31.20
N PRO A 162 11.50 2.02 -31.59
CA PRO A 162 11.92 1.47 -32.88
C PRO A 162 11.07 1.99 -34.05
N VAL A 163 9.98 2.72 -33.77
CA VAL A 163 9.11 3.31 -34.79
C VAL A 163 9.26 4.83 -34.82
N PRO A 164 9.13 5.47 -36.00
CA PRO A 164 9.12 6.92 -36.08
C PRO A 164 7.93 7.52 -35.32
N LEU A 165 8.20 8.53 -34.49
CA LEU A 165 7.19 9.28 -33.73
C LEU A 165 6.93 10.62 -34.41
N SER A 166 5.66 10.92 -34.67
CA SER A 166 5.23 12.26 -35.05
C SER A 166 4.97 13.05 -33.77
N TYR A 167 5.65 14.18 -33.57
CA TYR A 167 5.45 15.00 -32.38
C TYR A 167 5.05 16.43 -32.77
N LEU A 168 4.15 17.00 -31.97
CA LEU A 168 3.69 18.37 -32.08
C LEU A 168 3.61 18.96 -30.68
N ASN A 169 4.30 20.08 -30.46
CA ASN A 169 4.42 20.72 -29.16
C ASN A 169 5.00 19.77 -28.08
N CYS A 170 4.16 19.30 -27.16
CA CYS A 170 4.51 18.45 -26.02
C CYS A 170 3.98 17.02 -26.13
N ASP A 171 3.38 16.67 -27.27
CA ASP A 171 2.71 15.38 -27.49
C ASP A 171 3.35 14.66 -28.68
N ALA A 172 3.50 13.35 -28.56
CA ALA A 172 4.03 12.50 -29.61
C ALA A 172 3.14 11.27 -29.81
N ASP A 173 2.90 10.92 -31.07
CA ASP A 173 2.03 9.82 -31.47
C ASP A 173 2.66 9.03 -32.62
N ALA A 174 2.29 7.75 -32.71
CA ALA A 174 2.61 6.89 -33.84
C ALA A 174 1.47 5.92 -34.13
N GLU A 175 1.30 5.59 -35.41
CA GLU A 175 0.50 4.46 -35.86
C GLU A 175 1.36 3.56 -36.73
N PHE A 176 1.33 2.26 -36.45
CA PHE A 176 2.09 1.25 -37.17
C PHE A 176 1.30 -0.06 -37.19
N THR A 177 1.75 -1.03 -37.96
CA THR A 177 1.05 -2.31 -38.11
C THR A 177 2.01 -3.46 -37.84
N LEU A 178 1.57 -4.40 -37.00
CA LEU A 178 2.33 -5.59 -36.65
C LEU A 178 1.70 -6.83 -37.26
N ARG A 179 2.52 -7.72 -37.78
CA ARG A 179 2.13 -9.03 -38.29
C ARG A 179 2.62 -10.13 -37.36
N VAL A 180 2.03 -11.31 -37.48
CA VAL A 180 2.44 -12.49 -36.71
C VAL A 180 3.96 -12.63 -36.64
N GLY A 181 4.48 -12.69 -35.42
CA GLY A 181 5.90 -12.84 -35.12
C GLY A 181 6.66 -11.52 -34.97
N ASP A 182 6.07 -10.38 -35.37
CA ASP A 182 6.67 -9.08 -35.10
C ASP A 182 6.68 -8.81 -33.59
N GLU A 183 7.83 -8.34 -33.11
CA GLU A 183 8.05 -7.94 -31.73
C GLU A 183 8.82 -6.62 -31.71
N LEU A 184 8.29 -5.63 -30.98
CA LEU A 184 8.91 -4.32 -30.81
C LEU A 184 8.93 -3.92 -29.33
N TRP A 185 10.05 -3.35 -28.90
CA TRP A 185 10.31 -2.94 -27.53
C TRP A 185 10.48 -1.43 -27.42
N PHE A 186 9.88 -0.84 -26.41
CA PHE A 186 9.95 0.57 -26.07
C PHE A 186 10.46 0.70 -24.65
N ALA A 187 11.17 1.80 -24.38
CA ALA A 187 11.61 2.07 -23.02
C ALA A 187 11.59 3.56 -22.70
N LEU A 188 11.16 3.90 -21.49
CA LEU A 188 11.18 5.26 -20.97
C LEU A 188 12.16 5.32 -19.79
N GLN A 189 13.27 6.05 -19.98
CA GLN A 189 14.24 6.26 -18.92
C GLN A 189 14.15 7.68 -18.38
N ARG A 190 14.19 7.80 -17.05
CA ARG A 190 14.25 9.09 -16.37
C ARG A 190 15.67 9.47 -15.98
N SER A 191 16.02 10.75 -16.12
CA SER A 191 17.20 11.37 -15.53
C SER A 191 16.90 12.80 -15.03
N THR A 192 17.88 13.39 -14.35
CA THR A 192 17.88 14.83 -14.01
C THR A 192 18.84 15.63 -14.88
N LEU A 193 18.88 16.96 -14.66
CA LEU A 193 19.90 17.85 -15.21
C LEU A 193 21.32 17.59 -14.69
N GLN A 194 21.45 17.01 -13.49
CA GLN A 194 22.74 16.72 -12.84
C GLN A 194 23.33 15.37 -13.30
N GLN A 195 22.49 14.52 -13.88
CA GLN A 195 22.88 13.22 -14.42
C GLN A 195 23.22 13.35 -15.91
N GLU A 196 24.02 12.42 -16.40
CA GLU A 196 24.27 12.28 -17.83
C GLU A 196 22.95 12.11 -18.59
N ALA A 197 22.88 12.64 -19.81
CA ALA A 197 21.67 12.51 -20.62
C ALA A 197 21.40 11.03 -20.91
N PRO A 198 20.18 10.53 -20.64
CA PRO A 198 19.86 9.13 -20.86
C PRO A 198 19.91 8.86 -22.36
N ARG A 199 20.62 7.80 -22.73
CA ARG A 199 20.74 7.35 -24.11
C ARG A 199 19.48 6.61 -24.55
N VAL A 200 19.33 6.47 -25.86
CA VAL A 200 18.35 5.54 -26.45
C VAL A 200 18.88 4.11 -26.28
N TRP A 201 17.99 3.21 -25.85
CA TRP A 201 18.28 1.78 -25.67
C TRP A 201 17.93 1.01 -26.94
N SER A 202 18.79 0.06 -27.31
CA SER A 202 18.51 -0.86 -28.42
C SER A 202 17.45 -1.90 -28.05
N GLN A 203 16.84 -2.52 -29.07
CA GLN A 203 15.82 -3.57 -28.85
C GLN A 203 16.35 -4.74 -28.02
N GLU A 204 17.59 -5.16 -28.26
CA GLU A 204 18.25 -6.25 -27.52
C GLU A 204 18.46 -5.89 -26.05
N GLU A 205 18.92 -4.67 -25.76
CA GLU A 205 19.12 -4.21 -24.38
C GLU A 205 17.80 -4.14 -23.61
N ILE A 206 16.72 -3.66 -24.24
CA ILE A 206 15.40 -3.57 -23.60
C ILE A 206 14.86 -4.99 -23.30
N ALA A 207 14.95 -5.91 -24.26
CA ALA A 207 14.54 -7.30 -24.05
C ALA A 207 15.35 -7.98 -22.93
N ASN A 208 16.65 -7.71 -22.86
CA ASN A 208 17.51 -8.23 -21.78
C ASN A 208 17.10 -7.69 -20.40
N TRP A 209 16.80 -6.40 -20.28
CA TRP A 209 16.30 -5.84 -19.03
C TRP A 209 14.98 -6.44 -18.59
N LEU A 210 14.07 -6.75 -19.52
CA LEU A 210 12.84 -7.47 -19.19
C LEU A 210 13.15 -8.88 -18.63
N ALA A 211 14.04 -9.62 -19.30
CA ALA A 211 14.44 -10.94 -18.85
C ALA A 211 15.04 -10.91 -17.43
N VAL A 212 15.92 -9.94 -17.15
CA VAL A 212 16.47 -9.69 -15.80
C VAL A 212 15.38 -9.39 -14.79
N THR A 213 14.38 -8.58 -15.16
CA THR A 213 13.27 -8.20 -14.28
C THR A 213 12.39 -9.39 -13.93
N VAL A 214 12.07 -10.23 -14.92
CA VAL A 214 11.31 -11.47 -14.71
C VAL A 214 12.07 -12.43 -13.79
N ASP A 215 13.37 -12.59 -14.01
CA ASP A 215 14.22 -13.46 -13.18
C ASP A 215 14.29 -12.96 -11.73
N ALA A 216 14.52 -11.67 -11.51
CA ALA A 216 14.59 -11.07 -10.18
C ALA A 216 13.31 -11.29 -9.37
N TRP A 217 12.14 -11.07 -9.98
CA TRP A 217 10.85 -11.34 -9.33
C TRP A 217 10.62 -12.81 -9.00
N ARG A 218 11.02 -13.72 -9.89
CA ARG A 218 10.90 -15.17 -9.68
C ARG A 218 11.84 -15.67 -8.59
N VAL A 219 13.07 -15.18 -8.56
CA VAL A 219 14.04 -15.47 -7.50
C VAL A 219 13.47 -15.01 -6.15
N TRP A 220 12.98 -13.77 -6.06
CA TRP A 220 12.32 -13.29 -4.83
C TRP A 220 11.12 -14.17 -4.49
N SER A 221 10.20 -14.39 -5.43
CA SER A 221 8.99 -15.17 -5.18
C SER A 221 9.29 -16.59 -4.75
N LYS A 222 10.33 -17.25 -5.27
CA LYS A 222 10.71 -18.62 -4.90
C LYS A 222 11.25 -18.70 -3.47
N LEU A 223 11.97 -17.68 -3.03
CA LEU A 223 12.54 -17.62 -1.67
C LEU A 223 11.49 -17.24 -0.62
N HIS A 224 10.46 -16.50 -1.02
CA HIS A 224 9.49 -15.88 -0.12
C HIS A 224 8.09 -16.50 -0.27
N GLN A 225 7.97 -17.83 -0.14
CA GLN A 225 6.69 -18.55 -0.02
C GLN A 225 6.69 -19.42 1.23
N ASN A 226 6.16 -18.90 2.33
CA ASN A 226 6.10 -19.62 3.60
C ASN A 226 4.68 -20.10 3.96
N TYR A 227 3.68 -19.74 3.17
CA TYR A 227 2.28 -20.06 3.43
C TYR A 227 1.77 -21.22 2.57
N ASP A 228 1.43 -22.33 3.23
CA ASP A 228 0.93 -23.57 2.60
C ASP A 228 -0.60 -23.76 2.75
N GLY A 229 -1.34 -22.71 3.10
CA GLY A 229 -2.80 -22.77 3.27
C GLY A 229 -3.59 -22.74 1.95
N PRO A 230 -4.93 -22.84 2.02
CA PRO A 230 -5.79 -22.97 0.84
C PRO A 230 -5.74 -21.75 -0.08
N TRP A 231 -5.39 -20.57 0.43
CA TRP A 231 -5.30 -19.32 -0.33
C TRP A 231 -3.87 -18.94 -0.72
N HIS A 232 -2.98 -19.92 -0.91
CA HIS A 232 -1.56 -19.68 -1.16
C HIS A 232 -1.26 -18.77 -2.34
N GLU A 233 -2.02 -18.84 -3.43
CA GLU A 233 -1.85 -17.94 -4.57
C GLU A 233 -2.15 -16.48 -4.22
N LEU A 234 -3.25 -16.23 -3.48
CA LEU A 234 -3.64 -14.88 -3.04
C LEU A 234 -2.65 -14.30 -2.03
N VAL A 235 -2.19 -15.12 -1.09
CA VAL A 235 -1.19 -14.72 -0.08
C VAL A 235 0.16 -14.43 -0.75
N GLY A 236 0.63 -15.30 -1.64
CA GLY A 236 1.88 -15.09 -2.38
C GLY A 236 1.82 -13.88 -3.32
N HIS A 237 0.67 -13.63 -3.96
CA HIS A 237 0.47 -12.42 -4.77
C HIS A 237 0.46 -11.16 -3.91
N SER A 238 -0.30 -11.15 -2.81
CA SER A 238 -0.34 -10.02 -1.89
C SER A 238 1.04 -9.73 -1.28
N GLY A 239 1.85 -10.77 -0.99
CA GLY A 239 3.24 -10.62 -0.57
C GLY A 239 4.10 -9.90 -1.61
N ARG A 240 3.98 -10.24 -2.90
CA ARG A 240 4.66 -9.52 -3.99
C ARG A 240 4.20 -8.06 -4.08
N VAL A 241 2.89 -7.79 -3.92
CA VAL A 241 2.37 -6.42 -3.93
C VAL A 241 2.99 -5.61 -2.80
N LEU A 242 3.00 -6.13 -1.57
CA LEU A 242 3.63 -5.47 -0.42
C LEU A 242 5.13 -5.23 -0.65
N GLN A 243 5.85 -6.20 -1.21
CA GLN A 243 7.24 -6.00 -1.60
C GLN A 243 7.41 -4.91 -2.66
N GLY A 244 6.50 -4.84 -3.62
CA GLY A 244 6.44 -3.77 -4.62
C GLY A 244 6.13 -2.39 -4.02
N LEU A 245 5.58 -2.32 -2.80
CA LEU A 245 5.34 -1.06 -2.08
C LEU A 245 6.45 -0.73 -1.07
N THR A 246 7.44 -1.62 -0.91
CA THR A 246 8.64 -1.38 -0.10
C THR A 246 9.68 -0.59 -0.91
N PHE A 247 10.05 0.58 -0.41
CA PHE A 247 11.09 1.43 -0.99
C PHE A 247 12.48 0.91 -0.62
N LYS A 248 13.09 0.12 -1.52
CA LYS A 248 14.35 -0.60 -1.24
C LYS A 248 15.50 0.28 -0.73
N PRO A 249 15.70 1.54 -1.17
CA PRO A 249 16.84 2.34 -0.70
C PRO A 249 16.85 2.63 0.80
N SER A 250 15.69 2.70 1.44
CA SER A 250 15.60 2.95 2.88
C SER A 250 14.94 1.81 3.65
N GLY A 251 14.06 1.02 3.03
CA GLY A 251 13.19 0.06 3.72
C GLY A 251 11.84 0.65 4.14
N ALA A 252 11.55 1.92 3.79
CA ALA A 252 10.25 2.53 4.01
C ALA A 252 9.15 1.79 3.24
N ILE A 253 7.95 1.67 3.81
CA ILE A 253 6.82 0.95 3.18
C ILE A 253 5.69 1.95 3.01
N ILE A 254 5.27 2.21 1.78
CA ILE A 254 4.18 3.17 1.52
C ILE A 254 2.80 2.53 1.74
N ALA A 255 1.81 3.34 2.12
CA ALA A 255 0.42 2.88 2.26
C ALA A 255 -0.20 2.51 0.90
N ALA A 256 0.06 3.31 -0.13
CA ALA A 256 -0.30 3.05 -1.53
C ALA A 256 0.56 3.90 -2.49
N PRO A 257 0.70 3.53 -3.77
CA PRO A 257 1.49 4.29 -4.74
C PRO A 257 0.73 5.50 -5.34
N THR A 258 -0.49 5.76 -4.87
CA THR A 258 -1.40 6.79 -5.40
C THR A 258 -1.70 7.88 -4.38
N THR A 259 -2.28 8.97 -4.89
CA THR A 259 -2.88 10.03 -4.09
C THR A 259 -4.27 10.37 -4.60
N SER A 260 -5.11 10.88 -3.72
CA SER A 260 -6.35 11.59 -4.06
C SER A 260 -7.38 10.78 -4.83
N LEU A 261 -7.34 9.46 -4.67
CA LEU A 261 -8.47 8.62 -5.01
C LEU A 261 -9.52 8.72 -3.90
N PRO A 262 -10.82 8.85 -4.25
CA PRO A 262 -11.84 9.20 -3.28
C PRO A 262 -12.36 8.00 -2.48
N GLU A 263 -12.59 8.21 -1.18
CA GLU A 263 -13.41 7.32 -0.31
C GLU A 263 -14.92 7.48 -0.60
N GLU A 264 -15.32 8.59 -1.24
CA GLU A 264 -16.68 8.85 -1.74
C GLU A 264 -16.58 9.66 -3.04
N ILE A 265 -17.18 9.19 -4.14
CA ILE A 265 -17.12 9.88 -5.44
C ILE A 265 -17.70 11.30 -5.32
N GLY A 266 -16.93 12.31 -5.72
CA GLY A 266 -17.29 13.72 -5.57
C GLY A 266 -17.12 14.26 -4.14
N GLY A 267 -16.73 13.40 -3.20
CA GLY A 267 -16.48 13.72 -1.80
C GLY A 267 -15.11 14.37 -1.56
N VAL A 268 -14.91 14.79 -0.31
CA VAL A 268 -13.72 15.55 0.12
C VAL A 268 -12.61 14.68 0.72
N ARG A 269 -12.86 13.38 0.90
CA ARG A 269 -11.95 12.39 1.50
C ARG A 269 -11.04 11.78 0.42
N ASN A 270 -10.03 12.57 0.01
CA ASN A 270 -9.10 12.24 -1.06
C ASN A 270 -7.67 12.53 -0.54
N TRP A 271 -6.92 11.49 -0.18
CA TRP A 271 -5.66 11.61 0.58
C TRP A 271 -4.44 11.12 -0.20
N ASP A 272 -3.25 11.64 0.14
CA ASP A 272 -1.98 11.16 -0.41
C ASP A 272 -1.39 10.05 0.46
N TYR A 273 -1.23 8.86 -0.11
CA TYR A 273 -0.85 7.63 0.59
C TYR A 273 0.55 7.14 0.24
N ARG A 274 1.34 7.95 -0.50
CA ARG A 274 2.68 7.60 -1.00
C ARG A 274 3.79 7.71 0.05
N TYR A 275 3.41 7.76 1.32
CA TYR A 275 4.28 7.97 2.47
C TYR A 275 4.32 6.73 3.37
N SER A 276 5.33 6.66 4.23
CA SER A 276 5.50 5.55 5.17
C SER A 276 4.89 5.89 6.52
N TRP A 277 3.71 5.32 6.79
CA TRP A 277 3.16 5.31 8.14
C TRP A 277 3.85 4.26 8.99
N VAL A 278 4.12 4.62 10.24
CA VAL A 278 4.71 3.71 11.22
C VAL A 278 3.80 2.50 11.46
N ARG A 279 2.49 2.76 11.56
CA ARG A 279 1.43 1.76 11.66
C ARG A 279 1.47 0.76 10.51
N ASP A 280 1.35 1.29 9.30
CA ASP A 280 1.17 0.51 8.08
C ASP A 280 2.39 -0.38 7.82
N ALA A 281 3.58 0.18 8.04
CA ALA A 281 4.81 -0.58 7.94
C ALA A 281 4.92 -1.66 9.03
N SER A 282 4.51 -1.37 10.28
CA SER A 282 4.47 -2.37 11.37
C SER A 282 3.55 -3.56 11.04
N PHE A 283 2.37 -3.31 10.48
CA PHE A 283 1.48 -4.38 10.04
C PHE A 283 1.97 -5.09 8.77
N THR A 284 2.64 -4.38 7.87
CA THR A 284 3.28 -4.98 6.69
C THR A 284 4.35 -5.97 7.10
N LEU A 285 5.17 -5.64 8.08
CA LEU A 285 6.18 -6.56 8.61
C LEU A 285 5.57 -7.84 9.18
N LYS A 286 4.45 -7.75 9.90
CA LYS A 286 3.69 -8.93 10.35
C LYS A 286 3.22 -9.78 9.17
N ALA A 287 2.65 -9.15 8.14
CA ALA A 287 2.16 -9.85 6.96
C ALA A 287 3.29 -10.46 6.12
N LEU A 288 4.40 -9.76 5.92
CA LEU A 288 5.59 -10.29 5.25
C LEU A 288 6.22 -11.42 6.05
N TRP A 289 6.24 -11.38 7.38
CA TRP A 289 6.67 -12.54 8.18
C TRP A 289 5.81 -13.79 7.91
N VAL A 290 4.51 -13.61 7.64
CA VAL A 290 3.57 -14.71 7.32
C VAL A 290 3.74 -15.20 5.88
N ALA A 291 3.78 -14.28 4.92
CA ALA A 291 3.81 -14.58 3.50
C ALA A 291 5.22 -14.94 2.99
N ALA A 292 6.25 -14.34 3.60
CA ALA A 292 7.62 -14.20 3.12
C ALA A 292 8.67 -14.37 4.25
N CYS A 293 9.95 -14.18 3.93
CA CYS A 293 11.08 -14.16 4.86
C CYS A 293 11.18 -12.80 5.58
N PRO A 294 11.65 -12.72 6.84
CA PRO A 294 11.73 -11.46 7.60
C PRO A 294 13.02 -10.64 7.39
N ASP A 295 13.65 -10.65 6.21
CA ASP A 295 14.92 -9.93 6.01
C ASP A 295 14.70 -8.42 5.80
N GLU A 296 13.56 -8.03 5.24
CA GLU A 296 13.13 -6.64 5.05
C GLU A 296 12.90 -5.89 6.38
N ALA A 297 12.70 -6.61 7.47
CA ALA A 297 12.49 -6.04 8.80
C ALA A 297 13.68 -5.22 9.31
N ALA A 298 14.91 -5.67 9.05
CA ALA A 298 16.10 -4.99 9.54
C ALA A 298 16.27 -3.61 8.87
N ASP A 299 16.05 -3.54 7.56
CA ASP A 299 16.07 -2.30 6.79
C ASP A 299 15.02 -1.32 7.32
N PHE A 300 13.78 -1.79 7.57
CA PHE A 300 12.72 -0.95 8.15
C PHE A 300 13.06 -0.41 9.54
N PHE A 301 13.54 -1.24 10.47
CA PHE A 301 13.90 -0.74 11.81
C PHE A 301 15.07 0.25 11.74
N ALA A 302 16.05 0.03 10.87
CA ALA A 302 17.13 0.98 10.66
C ALA A 302 16.62 2.32 10.10
N TYR A 303 15.68 2.28 9.14
CA TYR A 303 14.99 3.46 8.64
C TYR A 303 14.24 4.18 9.75
N MET A 304 13.43 3.48 10.53
CA MET A 304 12.65 4.07 11.62
C MET A 304 13.55 4.69 12.69
N THR A 305 14.59 3.99 13.13
CA THR A 305 15.57 4.54 14.09
C THR A 305 16.20 5.80 13.52
N THR A 306 16.52 5.85 12.22
CA THR A 306 17.17 7.01 11.58
C THR A 306 16.20 8.17 11.36
N ALA A 307 15.01 7.91 10.83
CA ALA A 307 13.99 8.91 10.54
C ALA A 307 13.40 9.51 11.81
N ALA A 308 13.26 8.71 12.89
CA ALA A 308 12.80 9.19 14.19
C ALA A 308 13.95 9.60 15.13
N ALA A 309 15.22 9.49 14.70
CA ALA A 309 16.39 9.75 15.53
C ALA A 309 16.34 11.14 16.18
N GLY A 310 16.53 11.20 17.50
CA GLY A 310 16.68 12.44 18.25
C GLY A 310 15.37 13.12 18.68
N ALA A 311 14.20 12.55 18.38
CA ALA A 311 12.91 13.18 18.64
C ALA A 311 11.98 12.40 19.60
N ILE A 312 12.37 11.25 20.15
CA ILE A 312 11.51 10.48 21.07
C ILE A 312 12.01 10.57 22.50
N GLY A 313 11.10 10.98 23.39
CA GLY A 313 11.27 10.88 24.82
C GLY A 313 9.92 11.10 25.53
N PRO A 314 9.89 11.06 26.86
CA PRO A 314 8.67 11.33 27.64
C PRO A 314 7.93 12.60 27.20
N ASP A 315 8.68 13.65 26.84
CA ASP A 315 8.15 14.96 26.51
C ASP A 315 7.97 15.20 24.99
N THR A 316 8.40 14.29 24.13
CA THR A 316 8.35 14.48 22.67
C THR A 316 7.68 13.28 21.98
N PRO A 317 6.50 13.48 21.36
CA PRO A 317 5.78 12.39 20.71
C PRO A 317 6.51 11.93 19.44
N LEU A 318 6.25 10.68 19.04
CA LEU A 318 6.73 10.15 17.77
C LEU A 318 5.85 10.69 16.64
N GLN A 319 6.49 11.20 15.59
CA GLN A 319 5.81 11.50 14.34
C GLN A 319 5.33 10.20 13.68
N ILE A 320 4.09 10.21 13.17
CA ILE A 320 3.36 8.99 12.80
C ILE A 320 3.67 8.51 11.38
N MET A 321 4.24 9.38 10.55
CA MET A 321 4.50 9.11 9.15
C MET A 321 5.64 9.95 8.59
N PHE A 322 6.33 9.44 7.58
CA PHE A 322 7.53 10.04 7.00
C PHE A 322 7.55 9.88 5.48
N GLY A 323 8.29 10.75 4.79
CA GLY A 323 8.65 10.56 3.38
C GLY A 323 9.51 9.30 3.23
N VAL A 324 9.56 8.70 2.03
CA VAL A 324 10.25 7.40 1.88
C VAL A 324 11.77 7.49 2.11
N GLY A 325 12.34 8.68 2.18
CA GLY A 325 13.73 8.96 2.54
C GLY A 325 13.92 9.41 4.00
N GLY A 326 12.84 9.47 4.78
CA GLY A 326 12.84 9.90 6.19
C GLY A 326 12.48 11.38 6.35
N GLU A 327 11.96 12.03 5.30
CA GLU A 327 11.56 13.43 5.35
C GLU A 327 10.40 13.63 6.35
N HIS A 328 10.53 14.61 7.25
CA HIS A 328 9.51 14.92 8.26
C HIS A 328 8.36 15.79 7.74
N ASP A 329 8.68 16.82 6.95
CA ASP A 329 7.67 17.77 6.48
C ASP A 329 6.90 17.17 5.30
N LEU A 330 5.66 16.77 5.57
CA LEU A 330 4.73 16.24 4.59
C LEU A 330 3.53 17.17 4.41
N SER A 331 3.76 18.47 4.53
CA SER A 331 2.73 19.51 4.45
C SER A 331 1.75 19.27 3.31
N GLU A 332 0.48 19.14 3.69
CA GLU A 332 -0.63 18.93 2.76
C GLU A 332 -0.90 20.22 1.98
N ARG A 333 -1.02 20.09 0.65
CA ARG A 333 -1.45 21.17 -0.23
C ARG A 333 -2.40 20.63 -1.29
N THR A 334 -3.28 21.50 -1.78
CA THR A 334 -4.22 21.16 -2.85
C THR A 334 -3.66 21.52 -4.23
N LEU A 335 -4.08 20.76 -5.24
CA LEU A 335 -3.76 20.96 -6.66
C LEU A 335 -5.03 21.37 -7.42
N PRO A 336 -5.44 22.66 -7.36
CA PRO A 336 -6.74 23.10 -7.89
C PRO A 336 -6.85 23.05 -9.42
N HIS A 337 -5.73 22.85 -10.13
CA HIS A 337 -5.72 22.69 -11.59
C HIS A 337 -6.13 21.28 -12.04
N LEU A 338 -6.19 20.31 -11.12
CA LEU A 338 -6.64 18.95 -11.39
C LEU A 338 -8.08 18.79 -10.92
N ARG A 339 -8.92 18.18 -11.74
CA ARG A 339 -10.32 17.91 -11.41
C ARG A 339 -10.49 16.81 -10.37
N GLY A 340 -9.53 15.88 -10.31
CA GLY A 340 -9.60 14.66 -9.51
C GLY A 340 -10.33 13.54 -10.23
N TRP A 341 -10.10 12.31 -9.78
CA TRP A 341 -10.74 11.13 -10.36
C TRP A 341 -12.26 11.26 -10.26
N ARG A 342 -12.96 11.15 -11.40
CA ARG A 342 -14.41 11.41 -11.52
C ARG A 342 -14.89 12.71 -10.84
N ASP A 343 -14.12 13.79 -11.01
CA ASP A 343 -14.39 15.12 -10.42
C ASP A 343 -14.41 15.16 -8.88
N SER A 344 -13.73 14.22 -8.23
CA SER A 344 -13.60 14.17 -6.77
C SER A 344 -12.52 15.15 -6.31
N ALA A 345 -12.95 16.27 -5.75
CA ALA A 345 -12.09 17.36 -5.30
C ALA A 345 -12.17 17.54 -3.77
N PRO A 346 -11.08 18.01 -3.12
CA PRO A 346 -9.84 18.48 -3.73
C PRO A 346 -8.85 17.34 -4.02
N VAL A 347 -7.99 17.55 -5.01
CA VAL A 347 -6.76 16.76 -5.18
C VAL A 347 -5.70 17.29 -4.21
N ARG A 348 -5.13 16.40 -3.40
CA ARG A 348 -4.12 16.69 -2.38
C ARG A 348 -2.78 16.04 -2.70
N VAL A 349 -1.71 16.69 -2.28
CA VAL A 349 -0.38 16.08 -2.16
C VAL A 349 0.21 16.46 -0.81
N GLY A 350 1.02 15.59 -0.22
CA GLY A 350 1.26 15.66 1.22
C GLY A 350 0.06 15.12 2.00
N ASN A 351 0.22 14.96 3.31
CA ASN A 351 -0.83 14.40 4.14
C ASN A 351 -0.88 15.10 5.49
N GLY A 352 -2.01 15.73 5.80
CA GLY A 352 -2.17 16.53 7.01
C GLY A 352 -2.17 15.73 8.31
N ALA A 353 -2.09 14.40 8.28
CA ALA A 353 -1.90 13.58 9.47
C ALA A 353 -0.46 13.69 10.03
N TRP A 354 0.51 14.16 9.24
CA TRP A 354 1.92 14.23 9.64
C TRP A 354 2.20 15.02 10.92
N ASN A 355 1.34 15.98 11.25
CA ASN A 355 1.43 16.80 12.46
C ASN A 355 0.41 16.42 13.54
N GLN A 356 -0.38 15.36 13.32
CA GLN A 356 -1.32 14.84 14.31
C GLN A 356 -0.57 14.02 15.36
N GLN A 357 -1.12 14.07 16.57
CA GLN A 357 -0.64 13.22 17.64
C GLN A 357 -1.43 11.91 17.65
N GLN A 358 -0.69 10.80 17.63
CA GLN A 358 -1.20 9.44 17.83
C GLN A 358 -0.32 8.72 18.85
N ILE A 359 -0.97 8.12 19.84
CA ILE A 359 -0.27 7.38 20.91
C ILE A 359 -0.30 5.87 20.68
N ASP A 360 -1.04 5.42 19.67
CA ASP A 360 -1.06 4.03 19.21
C ASP A 360 0.25 3.58 18.57
N VAL A 361 0.97 4.51 17.95
CA VAL A 361 2.23 4.25 17.23
C VAL A 361 3.28 3.50 18.06
N TYR A 362 3.30 3.72 19.38
CA TYR A 362 4.22 3.01 20.29
C TYR A 362 3.96 1.51 20.32
N GLY A 363 2.68 1.13 20.38
CA GLY A 363 2.27 -0.26 20.41
C GLY A 363 2.55 -0.96 19.09
N GLU A 364 2.38 -0.26 17.98
CA GLU A 364 2.55 -0.82 16.64
C GLU A 364 3.99 -1.22 16.39
N LEU A 365 4.94 -0.33 16.70
CA LEU A 365 6.37 -0.60 16.60
C LEU A 365 6.82 -1.72 17.53
N LEU A 366 6.42 -1.68 18.81
CA LEU A 366 6.82 -2.70 19.77
C LEU A 366 6.18 -4.06 19.49
N SER A 367 4.99 -4.07 18.88
CA SER A 367 4.36 -5.31 18.38
C SER A 367 5.15 -5.91 17.21
N ALA A 368 5.54 -5.08 16.23
CA ALA A 368 6.40 -5.53 15.12
C ALA A 368 7.76 -6.03 15.64
N ALA A 369 8.38 -5.30 16.56
CA ALA A 369 9.66 -5.67 17.19
C ALA A 369 9.54 -7.03 17.90
N HIS A 370 8.48 -7.24 18.68
CA HIS A 370 8.25 -8.50 19.37
C HIS A 370 8.01 -9.67 18.42
N ARG A 371 7.32 -9.43 17.30
CA ARG A 371 7.12 -10.47 16.29
C ARG A 371 8.41 -10.94 15.64
N LEU A 372 9.39 -10.04 15.59
CA LEU A 372 10.68 -10.18 14.92
C LEU A 372 11.84 -10.28 15.93
N GLU A 373 11.57 -10.77 17.14
CA GLU A 373 12.53 -10.85 18.25
C GLU A 373 13.86 -11.51 17.83
N GLU A 374 13.80 -12.57 17.02
CA GLU A 374 15.01 -13.24 16.51
C GLU A 374 15.91 -12.30 15.70
N LYS A 375 15.33 -11.38 14.93
CA LYS A 375 16.05 -10.35 14.14
C LYS A 375 16.53 -9.19 15.01
N LEU A 376 15.99 -9.04 16.23
CA LEU A 376 16.49 -8.06 17.20
C LEU A 376 17.78 -8.52 17.90
N THR A 377 18.17 -9.79 17.74
CA THR A 377 19.45 -10.28 18.28
C THR A 377 20.62 -9.63 17.53
N GLY A 378 21.32 -8.71 18.19
CA GLY A 378 22.45 -7.98 17.59
C GLY A 378 22.13 -6.58 17.06
N ILE A 379 20.94 -6.03 17.39
CA ILE A 379 20.66 -4.61 17.13
C ILE A 379 21.66 -3.70 17.83
N ASP A 380 21.91 -2.55 17.22
CA ASP A 380 22.79 -1.53 17.78
C ASP A 380 22.19 -0.88 19.04
N ALA A 381 23.03 -0.17 19.77
CA ALA A 381 22.64 0.42 21.05
C ALA A 381 21.62 1.57 20.90
N ASP A 382 21.59 2.28 19.77
CA ASP A 382 20.62 3.34 19.51
C ASP A 382 19.23 2.75 19.26
N THR A 383 19.11 1.72 18.41
CA THR A 383 17.85 1.01 18.17
C THR A 383 17.28 0.42 19.47
N ARG A 384 18.14 -0.14 20.33
CA ARG A 384 17.71 -0.63 21.66
C ARG A 384 17.15 0.50 22.54
N ARG A 385 17.88 1.62 22.65
CA ARG A 385 17.44 2.79 23.43
C ARG A 385 16.13 3.35 22.89
N PHE A 386 15.98 3.38 21.57
CA PHE A 386 14.77 3.81 20.90
C PHE A 386 13.56 2.97 21.31
N LEU A 387 13.64 1.63 21.23
CA LEU A 387 12.53 0.75 21.63
C LEU A 387 12.16 0.89 23.11
N VAL A 388 13.15 1.06 24.00
CA VAL A 388 12.91 1.36 25.43
C VAL A 388 12.20 2.71 25.60
N ALA A 389 12.62 3.74 24.86
CA ALA A 389 12.01 5.06 24.92
C ALA A 389 10.54 5.06 24.45
N LEU A 390 10.16 4.20 23.49
CA LEU A 390 8.75 4.02 23.09
C LEU A 390 7.90 3.48 24.25
N ALA A 391 8.42 2.50 24.99
CA ALA A 391 7.71 1.93 26.14
C ALA A 391 7.57 2.97 27.27
N ASP A 392 8.63 3.74 27.55
CA ASP A 392 8.59 4.82 28.54
C ASP A 392 7.62 5.94 28.12
N ALA A 393 7.57 6.30 26.83
CA ALA A 393 6.60 7.26 26.32
C ALA A 393 5.16 6.73 26.45
N ALA A 394 4.93 5.44 26.21
CA ALA A 394 3.62 4.82 26.40
C ALA A 394 3.16 4.87 27.87
N VAL A 395 4.07 4.75 28.85
CA VAL A 395 3.72 4.94 30.28
C VAL A 395 3.22 6.36 30.55
N VAL A 396 3.91 7.37 30.01
CA VAL A 396 3.64 8.77 30.32
C VAL A 396 2.40 9.29 29.59
N ARG A 397 2.19 8.86 28.35
CA ARG A 397 1.22 9.47 27.43
C ARG A 397 -0.06 8.66 27.27
N CYS A 398 -0.17 7.49 27.90
CA CYS A 398 -1.37 6.64 27.80
C CYS A 398 -2.65 7.34 28.26
N ASP A 399 -2.58 8.44 29.02
CA ASP A 399 -3.75 9.20 29.47
C ASP A 399 -4.13 10.36 28.53
N GLU A 400 -3.36 10.66 27.48
CA GLU A 400 -3.62 11.79 26.58
C GLU A 400 -4.72 11.46 25.55
N PRO A 401 -5.62 12.38 25.19
CA PRO A 401 -6.47 12.20 24.02
C PRO A 401 -5.65 12.36 22.73
N ASP A 402 -6.06 11.69 21.66
CA ASP A 402 -5.34 11.65 20.39
C ASP A 402 -6.30 11.58 19.20
N HIS A 403 -5.78 11.44 17.97
CA HIS A 403 -6.59 11.37 16.75
C HIS A 403 -6.97 9.94 16.33
N GLY A 404 -6.51 8.92 17.06
CA GLY A 404 -6.79 7.52 16.81
C GLY A 404 -6.24 7.01 15.48
N ILE A 405 -6.38 5.70 15.24
CA ILE A 405 -5.90 5.02 14.03
C ILE A 405 -6.46 5.60 12.73
N TRP A 406 -7.65 6.18 12.78
CA TRP A 406 -8.33 6.73 11.60
C TRP A 406 -8.00 8.20 11.31
N GLU A 407 -7.09 8.81 12.07
CA GLU A 407 -6.55 10.16 11.79
C GLU A 407 -7.64 11.22 11.66
N ILE A 408 -8.67 11.09 12.50
CA ILE A 408 -9.88 11.91 12.40
C ILE A 408 -9.53 13.40 12.45
N ARG A 409 -10.23 14.21 11.66
CA ARG A 409 -10.02 15.66 11.62
C ARG A 409 -10.78 16.40 12.74
N GLY A 410 -11.59 15.67 13.51
CA GLY A 410 -12.29 16.15 14.69
C GLY A 410 -11.37 16.43 15.89
N GLN A 411 -11.99 16.68 17.05
CA GLN A 411 -11.26 16.91 18.30
C GLN A 411 -10.63 15.60 18.81
N PRO A 412 -9.44 15.64 19.43
CA PRO A 412 -8.84 14.49 20.07
C PRO A 412 -9.76 13.84 21.10
N GLN A 413 -9.75 12.50 21.17
CA GLN A 413 -10.56 11.72 22.10
C GLN A 413 -9.73 10.65 22.80
N HIS A 414 -10.26 10.05 23.87
CA HIS A 414 -9.69 8.83 24.43
C HIS A 414 -10.17 7.60 23.65
N PHE A 415 -9.58 7.39 22.47
CA PHE A 415 -9.90 6.24 21.62
C PHE A 415 -9.49 4.92 22.26
N VAL A 416 -10.39 3.92 22.22
CA VAL A 416 -10.12 2.61 22.82
C VAL A 416 -8.93 1.94 22.16
N TYR A 417 -8.81 2.02 20.83
CA TYR A 417 -7.67 1.50 20.09
C TYR A 417 -6.34 2.14 20.54
N SER A 418 -6.31 3.46 20.72
CA SER A 418 -5.08 4.15 21.15
C SER A 418 -4.63 3.69 22.53
N LYS A 419 -5.56 3.50 23.47
CA LYS A 419 -5.25 2.94 24.80
C LYS A 419 -4.81 1.49 24.72
N LEU A 420 -5.48 0.70 23.88
CA LEU A 420 -5.11 -0.70 23.61
C LEU A 420 -3.66 -0.77 23.12
N MET A 421 -3.25 0.09 22.19
CA MET A 421 -1.90 0.07 21.67
C MET A 421 -0.85 0.59 22.66
N CYS A 422 -1.19 1.51 23.57
CA CYS A 422 -0.33 1.78 24.73
C CYS A 422 -0.17 0.53 25.63
N TRP A 423 -1.24 -0.24 25.86
CA TRP A 423 -1.15 -1.50 26.59
C TRP A 423 -0.25 -2.51 25.85
N VAL A 424 -0.40 -2.63 24.52
CA VAL A 424 0.44 -3.51 23.69
C VAL A 424 1.90 -3.09 23.78
N ALA A 425 2.22 -1.80 23.72
CA ALA A 425 3.58 -1.30 23.87
C ALA A 425 4.24 -1.85 25.14
N LEU A 426 3.55 -1.70 26.29
CA LEU A 426 4.06 -2.15 27.58
C LEU A 426 4.13 -3.68 27.68
N ASP A 427 3.12 -4.38 27.17
CA ASP A 427 3.08 -5.84 27.13
C ASP A 427 4.28 -6.43 26.37
N ARG A 428 4.57 -5.88 25.19
CA ARG A 428 5.66 -6.33 24.32
C ARG A 428 7.02 -5.90 24.85
N ALA A 429 7.15 -4.70 25.43
CA ALA A 429 8.39 -4.25 26.06
C ALA A 429 8.79 -5.15 27.24
N ILE A 430 7.82 -5.59 28.07
CA ILE A 430 8.08 -6.54 29.16
C ILE A 430 8.56 -7.87 28.61
N ALA A 431 7.92 -8.40 27.55
CA ALA A 431 8.34 -9.65 26.93
C ALA A 431 9.76 -9.57 26.34
N LEU A 432 10.12 -8.42 25.78
CA LEU A 432 11.42 -8.15 25.16
C LEU A 432 12.49 -7.64 26.15
N ALA A 433 12.21 -7.52 27.45
CA ALA A 433 13.08 -6.82 28.39
C ALA A 433 14.52 -7.35 28.42
N GLY A 434 14.72 -8.66 28.25
CA GLY A 434 16.06 -9.27 28.18
C GLY A 434 16.83 -8.91 26.90
N VAL A 435 16.14 -8.89 25.75
CA VAL A 435 16.73 -8.47 24.46
C VAL A 435 17.04 -6.97 24.48
N LEU A 436 16.17 -6.19 25.12
CA LEU A 436 16.30 -4.74 25.27
C LEU A 436 17.24 -4.32 26.41
N GLN A 437 17.73 -5.25 27.24
CA GLN A 437 18.54 -4.96 28.43
C GLN A 437 17.90 -3.89 29.34
N ALA A 438 16.60 -4.04 29.59
CA ALA A 438 15.75 -3.08 30.30
C ALA A 438 14.96 -3.75 31.44
N GLU A 439 15.50 -4.81 32.04
CA GLU A 439 14.87 -5.57 33.13
C GLU A 439 14.58 -4.70 34.36
N ASP A 440 15.36 -3.63 34.57
CA ASP A 440 15.15 -2.63 35.62
C ASP A 440 13.85 -1.82 35.44
N ARG A 441 13.35 -1.70 34.20
CA ARG A 441 12.12 -0.96 33.86
C ARG A 441 10.84 -1.78 34.01
N VAL A 442 10.95 -3.10 33.98
CA VAL A 442 9.81 -4.04 34.00
C VAL A 442 8.81 -3.76 35.12
N PRO A 443 9.21 -3.47 36.39
CA PRO A 443 8.23 -3.18 37.44
C PRO A 443 7.34 -1.96 37.13
N GLY A 444 7.90 -0.91 36.53
CA GLY A 444 7.17 0.29 36.15
C GLY A 444 6.22 0.04 34.98
N TRP A 445 6.72 -0.63 33.92
CA TRP A 445 5.90 -1.01 32.78
C TRP A 445 4.76 -1.95 33.16
N ALA A 446 5.00 -2.91 34.07
CA ALA A 446 3.98 -3.85 34.53
C ALA A 446 2.85 -3.15 35.31
N ALA A 447 3.18 -2.18 36.15
CA ALA A 447 2.20 -1.38 36.88
C ALA A 447 1.34 -0.55 35.92
N ALA A 448 1.97 0.20 35.00
CA ALA A 448 1.27 0.99 33.99
C ALA A 448 0.40 0.11 33.07
N ARG A 449 0.90 -1.06 32.66
CA ARG A 449 0.14 -2.03 31.84
C ARG A 449 -1.12 -2.49 32.55
N ALA A 450 -1.05 -2.76 33.85
CA ALA A 450 -2.20 -3.17 34.65
C ALA A 450 -3.24 -2.03 34.77
N GLU A 451 -2.79 -0.80 34.99
CA GLU A 451 -3.66 0.37 35.07
C GLU A 451 -4.40 0.64 33.76
N VAL A 452 -3.66 0.69 32.64
CA VAL A 452 -4.26 0.89 31.30
C VAL A 452 -5.26 -0.22 30.98
N ARG A 453 -4.95 -1.48 31.35
CA ARG A 453 -5.87 -2.61 31.17
C ARG A 453 -7.19 -2.39 31.91
N GLU A 454 -7.13 -2.10 33.21
CA GLU A 454 -8.34 -1.88 34.01
C GLU A 454 -9.17 -0.70 33.49
N ARG A 455 -8.49 0.35 33.02
CA ARG A 455 -9.16 1.51 32.43
C ARG A 455 -9.91 1.15 31.15
N ILE A 456 -9.29 0.41 30.22
CA ILE A 456 -9.95 -0.05 28.99
C ILE A 456 -11.16 -0.93 29.29
N LEU A 457 -11.01 -1.90 30.21
CA LEU A 457 -12.10 -2.82 30.57
C LEU A 457 -13.30 -2.12 31.20
N ARG A 458 -13.06 -1.01 31.90
CA ARG A 458 -14.10 -0.22 32.58
C ARG A 458 -14.71 0.85 31.68
N GLU A 459 -13.89 1.65 31.01
CA GLU A 459 -14.31 2.87 30.30
C GLU A 459 -14.53 2.63 28.80
N GLY A 460 -13.95 1.58 28.23
CA GLY A 460 -14.14 1.20 26.83
C GLY A 460 -15.39 0.37 26.56
N TRP A 461 -15.97 -0.26 27.60
CA TRP A 461 -17.20 -1.05 27.47
C TRP A 461 -18.44 -0.16 27.61
N SER A 462 -19.34 -0.26 26.64
CA SER A 462 -20.64 0.43 26.69
C SER A 462 -21.75 -0.58 26.93
N GLU A 463 -22.40 -0.50 28.09
CA GLU A 463 -23.56 -1.34 28.41
C GLU A 463 -24.73 -1.09 27.46
N GLN A 464 -24.86 0.13 26.95
CA GLN A 464 -25.90 0.48 25.97
C GLN A 464 -25.61 -0.14 24.60
N ALA A 465 -24.35 -0.11 24.15
CA ALA A 465 -23.98 -0.75 22.89
C ALA A 465 -23.91 -2.28 23.03
N GLY A 466 -23.64 -2.80 24.24
CA GLY A 466 -23.34 -4.20 24.48
C GLY A 466 -22.02 -4.63 23.84
N ALA A 467 -21.05 -3.71 23.74
CA ALA A 467 -19.79 -3.90 23.04
C ALA A 467 -18.73 -2.92 23.54
N TYR A 468 -17.46 -3.19 23.23
CA TYR A 468 -16.43 -2.15 23.24
C TYR A 468 -16.70 -1.15 22.10
N THR A 469 -16.51 0.13 22.39
CA THR A 469 -16.88 1.24 21.51
C THR A 469 -15.67 2.06 21.07
N GLN A 470 -15.87 2.98 20.12
CA GLN A 470 -14.83 3.80 19.51
C GLN A 470 -13.91 4.52 20.52
N SER A 471 -14.51 5.20 21.49
CA SER A 471 -13.81 5.98 22.52
C SER A 471 -14.50 5.83 23.87
N PHE A 472 -13.79 6.21 24.94
CA PHE A 472 -14.33 6.13 26.30
C PHE A 472 -15.61 6.95 26.45
N GLY A 473 -16.64 6.31 27.00
CA GLY A 473 -17.97 6.91 27.18
C GLY A 473 -18.82 7.00 25.90
N SER A 474 -18.33 6.55 24.75
CA SER A 474 -19.10 6.50 23.51
C SER A 474 -20.09 5.34 23.47
N THR A 475 -21.05 5.41 22.55
CA THR A 475 -21.93 4.29 22.17
C THR A 475 -21.70 3.85 20.73
N ALA A 476 -20.82 4.54 19.99
CA ALA A 476 -20.51 4.24 18.60
C ALA A 476 -19.58 3.02 18.50
N LEU A 477 -19.91 2.09 17.62
CA LEU A 477 -19.05 0.96 17.29
C LEU A 477 -17.89 1.43 16.40
N ASP A 478 -16.75 0.75 16.52
CA ASP A 478 -15.58 0.95 15.68
C ASP A 478 -14.92 -0.39 15.40
N ALA A 479 -14.56 -0.63 14.14
CA ALA A 479 -13.95 -1.89 13.71
C ALA A 479 -12.58 -2.13 14.39
N SER A 480 -11.88 -1.06 14.80
CA SER A 480 -10.60 -1.17 15.52
C SER A 480 -10.73 -1.91 16.86
N CYS A 481 -11.92 -2.01 17.45
CA CYS A 481 -12.14 -2.82 18.66
C CYS A 481 -11.90 -4.32 18.43
N LEU A 482 -11.98 -4.81 17.19
CA LEU A 482 -11.60 -6.19 16.84
C LEU A 482 -10.12 -6.48 17.17
N MET A 483 -9.28 -5.44 17.15
CA MET A 483 -7.85 -5.56 17.46
C MET A 483 -7.61 -6.01 18.89
N MET A 484 -8.56 -5.80 19.83
CA MET A 484 -8.44 -6.27 21.21
C MET A 484 -8.26 -7.80 21.27
N ALA A 485 -8.96 -8.54 20.40
CA ALA A 485 -8.75 -9.98 20.26
C ALA A 485 -7.45 -10.31 19.52
N ILE A 486 -7.21 -9.61 18.41
CA ILE A 486 -6.10 -9.90 17.48
C ILE A 486 -4.73 -9.71 18.14
N VAL A 487 -4.56 -8.68 18.97
CA VAL A 487 -3.29 -8.41 19.68
C VAL A 487 -3.17 -9.19 21.00
N GLY A 488 -4.20 -9.96 21.37
CA GLY A 488 -4.21 -10.78 22.57
C GLY A 488 -4.52 -10.03 23.87
N PHE A 489 -5.22 -8.89 23.80
CA PHE A 489 -5.66 -8.17 25.00
C PHE A 489 -6.77 -8.93 25.74
N LEU A 490 -7.72 -9.49 25.01
CA LEU A 490 -8.74 -10.39 25.52
C LEU A 490 -8.80 -11.67 24.66
N PRO A 491 -9.06 -12.84 25.27
CA PRO A 491 -9.42 -14.03 24.50
C PRO A 491 -10.63 -13.73 23.61
N ALA A 492 -10.58 -14.18 22.36
CA ALA A 492 -11.63 -13.90 21.39
C ALA A 492 -12.97 -14.59 21.73
N ASP A 493 -12.95 -15.62 22.58
CA ASP A 493 -14.11 -16.35 23.09
C ASP A 493 -14.62 -15.84 24.45
N GLU A 494 -14.00 -14.80 25.01
CA GLU A 494 -14.49 -14.14 26.22
C GLU A 494 -15.85 -13.45 25.94
N PRO A 495 -16.84 -13.51 26.85
CA PRO A 495 -18.18 -13.02 26.59
C PRO A 495 -18.30 -11.59 26.04
N ARG A 496 -17.57 -10.61 26.58
CA ARG A 496 -17.61 -9.21 26.10
C ARG A 496 -16.91 -9.06 24.76
N MET A 497 -15.82 -9.78 24.53
CA MET A 497 -15.13 -9.77 23.24
C MET A 497 -15.99 -10.40 22.14
N LEU A 498 -16.60 -11.56 22.41
CA LEU A 498 -17.57 -12.19 21.50
C LEU A 498 -18.73 -11.25 21.18
N ALA A 499 -19.33 -10.62 22.20
CA ALA A 499 -20.41 -9.66 22.01
C ALA A 499 -19.98 -8.49 21.11
N THR A 500 -18.73 -8.04 21.23
CA THR A 500 -18.16 -6.98 20.38
C THR A 500 -17.97 -7.45 18.93
N ILE A 501 -17.47 -8.67 18.71
CA ILE A 501 -17.33 -9.26 17.36
C ILE A 501 -18.70 -9.37 16.68
N GLU A 502 -19.71 -9.90 17.39
CA GLU A 502 -21.07 -10.02 16.87
C GLU A 502 -21.72 -8.64 16.62
N ALA A 503 -21.52 -7.69 17.54
CA ALA A 503 -22.00 -6.32 17.38
C ALA A 503 -21.49 -5.67 16.08
N ILE A 504 -20.21 -5.83 15.77
CA ILE A 504 -19.58 -5.28 14.57
C ILE A 504 -20.10 -6.02 13.33
N ALA A 505 -20.16 -7.36 13.37
CA ALA A 505 -20.66 -8.16 12.25
C ALA A 505 -22.12 -7.82 11.87
N ASP A 506 -22.97 -7.53 12.86
CA ASP A 506 -24.41 -7.35 12.67
C ASP A 506 -24.81 -5.88 12.43
N ARG A 507 -24.06 -4.92 12.98
CA ARG A 507 -24.46 -3.49 12.99
C ARG A 507 -23.48 -2.55 12.28
N LEU A 508 -22.24 -2.98 12.05
CA LEU A 508 -21.21 -2.19 11.39
C LEU A 508 -20.86 -2.73 9.99
N THR A 509 -21.78 -3.45 9.37
CA THR A 509 -21.64 -3.96 8.00
C THR A 509 -22.62 -3.29 7.03
N ASP A 510 -22.32 -3.36 5.74
CA ASP A 510 -23.28 -3.09 4.66
C ASP A 510 -24.14 -4.34 4.37
N ASP A 511 -25.09 -4.22 3.44
CA ASP A 511 -25.98 -5.34 3.05
C ASP A 511 -25.23 -6.52 2.40
N ARG A 512 -23.98 -6.30 1.98
CA ARG A 512 -23.08 -7.33 1.44
C ARG A 512 -22.20 -7.91 2.53
N GLY A 513 -22.30 -7.44 3.78
CA GLY A 513 -21.52 -7.92 4.90
C GLY A 513 -20.05 -7.51 4.87
N LEU A 514 -19.72 -6.39 4.22
CA LEU A 514 -18.43 -5.70 4.33
C LEU A 514 -18.49 -4.68 5.47
N VAL A 515 -17.38 -4.50 6.20
CA VAL A 515 -17.33 -3.74 7.46
C VAL A 515 -16.92 -2.29 7.21
N TYR A 516 -17.62 -1.33 7.83
CA TYR A 516 -17.22 0.08 7.89
C TYR A 516 -16.15 0.32 8.97
N ARG A 517 -15.35 1.39 8.87
CA ARG A 517 -14.45 1.76 9.99
C ARG A 517 -15.27 2.11 11.22
N TYR A 518 -16.23 3.01 11.02
CA TYR A 518 -17.25 3.46 11.95
C TYR A 518 -18.41 4.07 11.14
N ARG A 519 -19.49 4.48 11.81
CA ARG A 519 -20.60 5.21 11.15
C ARG A 519 -20.32 6.71 11.17
N THR A 520 -20.21 7.34 10.00
CA THR A 520 -19.87 8.78 9.87
C THR A 520 -20.93 9.70 10.48
N GLU A 521 -22.16 9.22 10.64
CA GLU A 521 -23.26 9.95 11.28
C GLU A 521 -23.01 10.28 12.77
N SER A 522 -22.00 9.65 13.38
CA SER A 522 -21.54 9.98 14.73
C SER A 522 -20.91 11.38 14.85
N GLY A 523 -20.46 11.98 13.73
CA GLY A 523 -19.89 13.32 13.68
C GLY A 523 -18.51 13.48 14.34
N VAL A 524 -17.87 12.37 14.71
CA VAL A 524 -16.56 12.34 15.39
C VAL A 524 -15.42 12.72 14.43
N ASP A 525 -15.59 12.45 13.13
CA ASP A 525 -14.54 12.61 12.11
C ASP A 525 -14.27 14.07 11.71
N GLY A 526 -15.22 14.98 11.95
CA GLY A 526 -15.15 16.39 11.56
C GLY A 526 -15.27 16.63 10.05
N LEU A 527 -15.75 15.65 9.27
CA LEU A 527 -15.85 15.70 7.81
C LEU A 527 -17.28 15.50 7.33
N ALA A 528 -17.60 16.05 6.15
CA ALA A 528 -18.90 15.87 5.53
C ALA A 528 -18.92 14.63 4.62
N GLY A 529 -20.08 14.02 4.43
CA GLY A 529 -20.27 12.89 3.50
C GLY A 529 -20.10 11.51 4.15
N GLY A 530 -20.23 10.48 3.33
CA GLY A 530 -20.08 9.08 3.71
C GLY A 530 -18.66 8.54 3.49
N GLU A 531 -18.51 7.23 3.67
CA GLU A 531 -17.30 6.47 3.31
C GLU A 531 -17.71 5.12 2.72
N GLY A 532 -16.79 4.48 2.00
CA GLY A 532 -16.94 3.10 1.58
C GLY A 532 -16.79 2.11 2.74
N THR A 533 -17.11 0.85 2.48
CA THR A 533 -16.74 -0.23 3.40
C THR A 533 -15.26 -0.54 3.28
N PHE A 534 -14.57 -0.75 4.40
CA PHE A 534 -13.12 -0.82 4.47
C PHE A 534 -12.65 -2.29 4.46
N LEU A 535 -11.84 -2.67 3.47
CA LEU A 535 -11.48 -4.08 3.27
C LEU A 535 -10.66 -4.64 4.44
N LEU A 536 -9.71 -3.86 4.98
CA LEU A 536 -8.94 -4.25 6.17
C LEU A 536 -9.86 -4.59 7.36
N CYS A 537 -10.89 -3.80 7.61
CA CYS A 537 -11.83 -4.05 8.72
C CYS A 537 -12.61 -5.35 8.52
N THR A 538 -12.97 -5.67 7.28
CA THR A 538 -13.61 -6.94 6.95
C THR A 538 -12.67 -8.13 7.19
N PHE A 539 -11.39 -7.98 6.85
CA PHE A 539 -10.38 -8.99 7.15
C PHE A 539 -10.09 -9.12 8.66
N TRP A 540 -10.09 -8.03 9.43
CA TRP A 540 -10.03 -8.09 10.89
C TRP A 540 -11.21 -8.86 11.50
N LEU A 541 -12.41 -8.71 10.92
CA LEU A 541 -13.57 -9.47 11.38
C LEU A 541 -13.37 -10.97 11.13
N ALA A 542 -12.84 -11.35 9.97
CA ALA A 542 -12.47 -12.74 9.68
C ALA A 542 -11.39 -13.26 10.66
N GLU A 543 -10.34 -12.48 10.93
CA GLU A 543 -9.27 -12.85 11.87
C GLU A 543 -9.84 -13.05 13.30
N ALA A 544 -10.64 -12.11 13.80
CA ALA A 544 -11.27 -12.20 15.12
C ALA A 544 -12.23 -13.39 15.24
N LEU A 545 -13.05 -13.66 14.22
CA LEU A 545 -13.92 -14.84 14.17
C LEU A 545 -13.12 -16.16 14.18
N ALA A 546 -11.99 -16.21 13.46
CA ALA A 546 -11.11 -17.38 13.46
C ALA A 546 -10.50 -17.62 14.84
N LEU A 547 -10.07 -16.56 15.52
CA LEU A 547 -9.57 -16.61 16.90
C LEU A 547 -10.66 -17.06 17.89
N ALA A 548 -11.92 -16.66 17.68
CA ALA A 548 -13.08 -17.09 18.46
C ALA A 548 -13.56 -18.53 18.15
N GLY A 549 -12.83 -19.26 17.31
CA GLY A 549 -13.17 -20.62 16.89
C GLY A 549 -14.36 -20.71 15.93
N ARG A 550 -14.85 -19.59 15.37
CA ARG A 550 -15.93 -19.53 14.36
C ARG A 550 -15.38 -19.70 12.95
N VAL A 551 -14.64 -20.81 12.74
CA VAL A 551 -13.78 -21.02 11.57
C VAL A 551 -14.51 -20.94 10.22
N ASN A 552 -15.71 -21.53 10.12
CA ASN A 552 -16.47 -21.49 8.86
C ASN A 552 -16.94 -20.08 8.51
N ARG A 553 -17.53 -19.36 9.47
CA ARG A 553 -17.96 -17.96 9.28
C ARG A 553 -16.77 -17.04 8.99
N ALA A 554 -15.62 -17.29 9.63
CA ALA A 554 -14.39 -16.57 9.35
C ALA A 554 -13.92 -16.76 7.90
N ALA A 555 -13.97 -17.99 7.38
CA ALA A 555 -13.65 -18.28 5.98
C ALA A 555 -14.64 -17.61 5.02
N GLU A 556 -15.94 -17.63 5.33
CA GLU A 556 -16.97 -16.96 4.51
C GLU A 556 -16.75 -15.43 4.43
N VAL A 557 -16.44 -14.78 5.56
CA VAL A 557 -16.12 -13.34 5.59
C VAL A 557 -14.84 -13.05 4.81
N PHE A 558 -13.81 -13.89 4.97
CA PHE A 558 -12.56 -13.78 4.22
C PHE A 558 -12.77 -13.89 2.71
N GLU A 559 -13.43 -14.97 2.25
CA GLU A 559 -13.66 -15.24 0.82
C GLU A 559 -14.52 -14.15 0.20
N ARG A 560 -15.48 -13.60 0.95
CA ARG A 560 -16.30 -12.48 0.50
C ARG A 560 -15.49 -11.22 0.25
N ALA A 561 -14.60 -10.83 1.17
CA ALA A 561 -13.74 -9.67 0.99
C ALA A 561 -12.72 -9.90 -0.13
N ALA A 562 -12.10 -11.09 -0.19
CA ALA A 562 -11.13 -11.45 -1.21
C ALA A 562 -11.72 -11.46 -2.63
N ALA A 563 -13.01 -11.75 -2.79
CA ALA A 563 -13.70 -11.74 -4.08
C ALA A 563 -13.79 -10.34 -4.74
N TYR A 564 -13.51 -9.27 -4.00
CA TYR A 564 -13.43 -7.92 -4.56
C TYR A 564 -12.07 -7.63 -5.21
N ALA A 565 -11.08 -8.52 -5.12
CA ALA A 565 -9.84 -8.35 -5.87
C ALA A 565 -10.14 -8.25 -7.38
N ASN A 566 -9.42 -7.38 -8.09
CA ASN A 566 -9.62 -7.25 -9.53
C ASN A 566 -9.13 -8.51 -10.29
N ASP A 567 -9.24 -8.51 -11.62
CA ASP A 567 -8.88 -9.64 -12.50
C ASP A 567 -7.42 -10.13 -12.37
N ILE A 568 -6.58 -9.37 -11.69
CA ILE A 568 -5.16 -9.67 -11.45
C ILE A 568 -4.79 -9.70 -9.97
N GLY A 569 -5.77 -9.71 -9.07
CA GLY A 569 -5.58 -9.97 -7.64
C GLY A 569 -5.29 -8.75 -6.76
N LEU A 570 -5.44 -7.53 -7.28
CA LEU A 570 -5.20 -6.28 -6.53
C LEU A 570 -6.45 -5.81 -5.77
N LEU A 571 -6.24 -5.19 -4.60
CA LEU A 571 -7.30 -4.62 -3.76
C LEU A 571 -7.09 -3.11 -3.57
N SER A 572 -8.18 -2.34 -3.61
CA SER A 572 -8.20 -0.94 -3.15
C SER A 572 -8.39 -0.87 -1.64
N GLU A 573 -8.48 0.34 -1.11
CA GLU A 573 -8.77 0.62 0.28
C GLU A 573 -10.21 0.23 0.68
N GLU A 574 -11.17 0.69 -0.13
CA GLU A 574 -12.59 0.59 0.18
C GLU A 574 -13.40 0.03 -0.98
N ILE A 575 -14.62 -0.40 -0.67
CA ILE A 575 -15.65 -0.81 -1.63
C ILE A 575 -16.88 0.08 -1.43
N ASP A 576 -17.37 0.66 -2.51
CA ASP A 576 -18.59 1.45 -2.55
C ASP A 576 -19.80 0.60 -2.10
N PRO A 577 -20.52 0.97 -1.02
CA PRO A 577 -21.68 0.25 -0.49
C PRO A 577 -22.83 0.09 -1.50
N ALA A 578 -23.02 1.05 -2.40
CA ALA A 578 -24.10 1.08 -3.37
C ALA A 578 -23.76 0.34 -4.66
N THR A 579 -22.54 0.51 -5.18
CA THR A 579 -22.17 0.02 -6.52
C THR A 579 -21.31 -1.25 -6.48
N GLY A 580 -20.51 -1.43 -5.43
CA GLY A 580 -19.51 -2.50 -5.36
C GLY A 580 -18.22 -2.19 -6.10
N GLU A 581 -18.07 -0.97 -6.62
CA GLU A 581 -16.81 -0.53 -7.19
C GLU A 581 -15.75 -0.29 -6.11
N MET A 582 -14.49 -0.48 -6.48
CA MET A 582 -13.33 -0.10 -5.66
C MET A 582 -13.26 1.42 -5.50
N LEU A 583 -13.00 1.85 -4.26
CA LEU A 583 -12.80 3.23 -3.83
C LEU A 583 -11.48 3.37 -3.03
N GLY A 584 -11.06 4.62 -2.82
CA GLY A 584 -9.83 4.96 -2.10
C GLY A 584 -8.55 4.61 -2.86
N ASN A 585 -7.42 4.70 -2.17
CA ASN A 585 -6.11 4.54 -2.81
C ASN A 585 -5.86 3.10 -3.31
N PHE A 586 -5.00 2.95 -4.33
CA PHE A 586 -4.87 1.68 -5.07
C PHE A 586 -3.47 1.38 -5.65
N PRO A 587 -3.01 0.12 -5.58
CA PRO A 587 -3.46 -0.90 -4.64
C PRO A 587 -3.10 -0.47 -3.21
N GLN A 588 -3.92 -0.89 -2.25
CA GLN A 588 -3.77 -0.50 -0.85
C GLN A 588 -3.02 -1.56 -0.05
N ALA A 589 -1.90 -1.18 0.59
CA ALA A 589 -1.11 -2.09 1.42
C ALA A 589 -1.96 -2.72 2.54
N PHE A 590 -2.76 -1.92 3.24
CA PHE A 590 -3.68 -2.36 4.29
C PHE A 590 -4.61 -3.49 3.87
N SER A 591 -5.24 -3.40 2.71
CA SER A 591 -6.15 -4.45 2.24
C SER A 591 -5.41 -5.77 1.98
N HIS A 592 -4.21 -5.70 1.39
CA HIS A 592 -3.36 -6.88 1.19
C HIS A 592 -2.80 -7.45 2.50
N ILE A 593 -2.48 -6.62 3.48
CA ILE A 593 -2.06 -7.03 4.83
C ILE A 593 -3.19 -7.76 5.55
N GLY A 594 -4.40 -7.20 5.51
CA GLY A 594 -5.60 -7.80 6.07
C GLY A 594 -5.84 -9.19 5.48
N LEU A 595 -5.76 -9.30 4.15
CA LEU A 595 -5.90 -10.57 3.45
C LEU A 595 -4.91 -11.62 3.98
N ILE A 596 -3.62 -11.29 4.03
CA ILE A 596 -2.58 -12.24 4.48
C ILE A 596 -2.82 -12.70 5.93
N ASN A 597 -3.08 -11.74 6.83
CA ASN A 597 -3.27 -12.06 8.25
C ASN A 597 -4.53 -12.89 8.50
N ALA A 598 -5.65 -12.55 7.84
CA ALA A 598 -6.89 -13.29 7.95
C ALA A 598 -6.76 -14.71 7.35
N ALA A 599 -6.14 -14.85 6.17
CA ALA A 599 -5.88 -16.15 5.55
C ALA A 599 -5.04 -17.06 6.46
N TRP A 600 -4.05 -16.49 7.15
CA TRP A 600 -3.24 -17.20 8.14
C TRP A 600 -4.03 -17.60 9.38
N ALA A 601 -4.76 -16.66 9.98
CA ALA A 601 -5.54 -16.93 11.18
C ALA A 601 -6.60 -18.02 10.94
N VAL A 602 -7.29 -17.99 9.80
CA VAL A 602 -8.27 -19.02 9.43
C VAL A 602 -7.60 -20.38 9.19
N SER A 603 -6.46 -20.43 8.49
CA SER A 603 -5.69 -21.67 8.32
C SER A 603 -5.24 -22.28 9.65
N GLN A 604 -4.72 -21.45 10.55
CA GLN A 604 -4.29 -21.90 11.88
C GLN A 604 -5.47 -22.40 12.72
N ALA A 605 -6.61 -21.73 12.64
CA ALA A 605 -7.82 -22.17 13.34
C ALA A 605 -8.37 -23.50 12.78
N ARG A 606 -8.34 -23.70 11.44
CA ARG A 606 -8.67 -24.98 10.79
C ARG A 606 -7.76 -26.11 11.26
N HIS A 607 -6.45 -25.86 11.33
CA HIS A 607 -5.49 -26.85 11.79
C HIS A 607 -5.74 -27.24 13.25
N ARG A 608 -5.96 -26.25 14.14
CA ARG A 608 -6.30 -26.51 15.54
C ARG A 608 -7.61 -27.29 15.72
N ALA A 609 -8.60 -27.08 14.86
CA ALA A 609 -9.88 -27.80 14.93
C ALA A 609 -9.81 -29.23 14.36
N ALA A 610 -8.77 -29.54 13.58
CA ALA A 610 -8.54 -30.87 13.01
C ALA A 610 -7.66 -31.78 13.90
N LEU A 611 -6.94 -31.18 14.85
CA LEU A 611 -6.23 -31.86 15.95
C LEU A 611 -7.20 -32.18 17.08
#